data_AF-A0A9W4XBI3-F1
#
_entry.id   AF-A0A9W4XBI3-F1
#
_cell.length_a   1.000
_cell.length_b   1.000
_cell.length_c   1.000
_cell.angle_alpha   90.00
_cell.angle_beta   90.00
_cell.angle_gamma   90.00
#
_symmetry.space_group_name_H-M   'P 1'
#
loop_
_entity.id
_entity.type
_entity.pdbx_description
1 polymer ?
#
loop_
_entity_poly.entity_id
_entity_poly.type
_entity_poly.pdbx_seq_one_letter_code
_entity_poly.pdbx_strand_id
1 'polypeptide(L)'
;MFNLTRKLLLHRHPKFSPNLIRNLFIQTMETPNEQALKFLPSSIQILQENQTKEFLSGREAHNSPLAIKLFSIDGIRSIMYGSNFITIEKRPNIDWSLLKPEIFSILTEHLTNGAPIFIEEEGGDKDTMSSDLTINEEDDEVVSMIKELIFTRIKPAIQDDGGDIEFVKFDSDSGTVFLKLKGACRTCDSSSITLKNGIESMLKYYIEEVENVEPLEDELIEGEQTPVQTNFKEARLKPVAREDDAPPTL
;
A
#
# COMPACT_ATOMS: atom_id res chain seq x y z
N MET A 1 3.62 34.28 -49.45
CA MET A 1 3.54 35.14 -48.25
C MET A 1 2.95 34.32 -47.11
N PHE A 2 3.76 33.58 -46.34
CA PHE A 2 3.34 33.04 -45.04
C PHE A 2 4.62 32.68 -44.27
N ASN A 3 4.90 33.37 -43.18
CA ASN A 3 5.92 32.97 -42.21
C ASN A 3 5.37 33.17 -40.79
N LEU A 4 4.92 32.05 -40.23
CA LEU A 4 5.19 31.52 -38.90
C LEU A 4 5.19 32.49 -37.70
N THR A 5 4.06 32.56 -36.98
CA THR A 5 3.99 32.99 -35.58
C THR A 5 4.36 31.83 -34.65
N ARG A 6 5.47 31.99 -33.93
CA ARG A 6 5.95 31.05 -32.90
C ARG A 6 5.16 31.29 -31.60
N LYS A 7 4.21 30.41 -31.28
CA LYS A 7 3.50 30.41 -29.98
C LYS A 7 4.35 29.65 -28.96
N LEU A 8 4.96 30.37 -28.03
CA LEU A 8 5.69 29.79 -26.89
C LEU A 8 4.69 29.09 -25.95
N LEU A 9 4.79 27.77 -25.84
CA LEU A 9 4.14 26.98 -24.79
C LEU A 9 4.96 27.10 -23.50
N LEU A 10 4.53 28.00 -22.61
CA LEU A 10 4.99 28.03 -21.22
C LEU A 10 4.47 26.77 -20.52
N HIS A 11 5.34 25.78 -20.33
CA HIS A 11 5.09 24.68 -19.41
C HIS A 11 5.08 25.25 -17.98
N ARG A 12 3.89 25.31 -17.38
CA ARG A 12 3.72 25.64 -15.96
C ARG A 12 4.18 24.42 -15.15
N HIS A 13 5.43 24.41 -14.72
CA HIS A 13 5.84 23.57 -13.60
C HIS A 13 5.14 24.06 -12.32
N PRO A 14 4.66 23.17 -11.44
CA PRO A 14 4.10 23.56 -10.15
C PRO A 14 5.18 24.29 -9.35
N LYS A 15 4.89 25.54 -8.96
CA LYS A 15 5.81 26.37 -8.19
C LYS A 15 5.83 25.87 -6.75
N PHE A 16 6.82 25.06 -6.42
CA PHE A 16 7.13 24.73 -5.04
C PHE A 16 7.55 26.02 -4.31
N SER A 17 6.75 26.45 -3.34
CA SER A 17 7.01 27.66 -2.55
C SER A 17 7.86 27.29 -1.34
N PRO A 18 9.11 27.80 -1.20
CA PRO A 18 10.07 27.31 -0.21
C PRO A 18 9.83 27.83 1.22
N ASN A 19 8.65 28.36 1.55
CA ASN A 19 8.40 29.14 2.77
C ASN A 19 7.40 28.55 3.77
N LEU A 20 7.04 27.26 3.71
CA LEU A 20 6.05 26.66 4.64
C LEU A 20 6.56 25.57 5.59
N ILE A 21 7.86 25.27 5.66
CA ILE A 21 8.35 24.08 6.41
C ILE A 21 8.57 24.36 7.92
N ARG A 22 8.42 25.59 8.43
CA ARG A 22 8.77 25.90 9.83
C ARG A 22 7.87 25.28 10.91
N ASN A 23 6.73 24.68 10.56
CA ASN A 23 5.81 24.08 11.54
C ASN A 23 5.33 22.68 11.10
N LEU A 24 6.23 21.77 10.70
CA LEU A 24 5.84 20.35 10.60
C LEU A 24 5.59 19.79 12.00
N PHE A 25 4.35 19.41 12.26
CA PHE A 25 3.94 18.65 13.43
C PHE A 25 3.17 17.42 12.97
N ILE A 26 3.51 16.26 13.52
CA ILE A 26 2.87 15.00 13.15
C ILE A 26 1.99 14.57 14.32
N GLN A 27 0.68 14.46 14.07
CA GLN A 27 -0.28 13.93 15.03
C GLN A 27 -0.48 12.43 14.81
N THR A 28 -0.90 11.73 15.85
CA THR A 28 -1.36 10.34 15.72
C THR A 28 -2.84 10.24 16.03
N MET A 29 -3.57 9.45 15.26
CA MET A 29 -4.95 9.05 15.52
C MET A 29 -5.03 7.53 15.62
N GLU A 30 -5.73 7.05 16.63
CA GLU A 30 -6.05 5.64 16.77
C GLU A 30 -7.03 5.21 15.67
N THR A 31 -6.94 3.94 15.28
CA THR A 31 -7.88 3.31 14.35
C THR A 31 -8.65 2.23 15.11
N PRO A 32 -9.78 1.74 14.58
CA PRO A 32 -10.46 0.56 15.14
C PRO A 32 -9.56 -0.70 15.20
N ASN A 33 -8.48 -0.75 14.42
CA ASN A 33 -7.51 -1.82 14.44
C ASN A 33 -6.34 -1.48 15.38
N GLU A 34 -6.16 -2.24 16.47
CA GLU A 34 -5.08 -2.06 17.45
C GLU A 34 -3.66 -2.16 16.85
N GLN A 35 -3.55 -2.88 15.72
CA GLN A 35 -2.30 -3.07 14.99
C GLN A 35 -2.01 -1.90 14.04
N ALA A 36 -2.97 -1.00 13.78
CA ALA A 36 -2.80 0.12 12.86
C ALA A 36 -2.90 1.47 13.58
N LEU A 37 -2.01 2.39 13.22
CA LEU A 37 -1.99 3.76 13.73
C LEU A 37 -1.85 4.74 12.58
N LYS A 38 -2.66 5.80 12.60
CA LYS A 38 -2.67 6.85 11.59
C LYS A 38 -1.77 8.00 12.02
N PHE A 39 -0.87 8.43 11.15
CA PHE A 39 0.04 9.57 11.32
C PHE A 39 -0.38 10.69 10.38
N LEU A 40 -0.60 11.89 10.93
CA LEU A 40 -1.12 13.05 10.22
C LEU A 40 -0.09 14.18 10.26
N PRO A 41 0.76 14.32 9.23
CA PRO A 41 1.67 15.45 9.10
C PRO A 41 0.89 16.73 8.78
N SER A 42 1.05 17.76 9.60
CA SER A 42 0.39 19.05 9.38
C SER A 42 0.85 19.72 8.10
N SER A 43 -0.10 20.25 7.32
CA SER A 43 0.18 21.12 6.16
C SER A 43 0.99 20.45 5.04
N ILE A 44 1.06 19.12 5.00
CA ILE A 44 1.68 18.36 3.91
C ILE A 44 0.63 17.46 3.27
N GLN A 45 0.51 17.59 1.95
CA GLN A 45 -0.25 16.66 1.13
C GLN A 45 0.70 15.58 0.61
N ILE A 46 0.37 14.32 0.89
CA ILE A 46 1.20 13.14 0.56
C ILE A 46 0.79 12.61 -0.81
N LEU A 47 -0.51 12.43 -1.02
CA LEU A 47 -1.14 12.01 -2.28
C LEU A 47 -2.19 13.03 -2.72
N GLN A 48 -2.66 12.91 -3.96
CA GLN A 48 -3.81 13.70 -4.41
C GLN A 48 -5.07 13.35 -3.60
N GLU A 49 -6.06 14.22 -3.66
CA GLU A 49 -7.32 13.99 -2.94
C GLU A 49 -7.96 12.65 -3.34
N ASN A 50 -8.48 11.93 -2.35
CA ASN A 50 -9.12 10.61 -2.50
C ASN A 50 -8.22 9.49 -3.06
N GLN A 51 -6.93 9.74 -3.25
CA GLN A 51 -5.97 8.70 -3.60
C GLN A 51 -5.39 8.05 -2.36
N THR A 52 -5.22 6.73 -2.44
CA THR A 52 -4.45 5.96 -1.48
C THR A 52 -3.46 5.08 -2.21
N LYS A 53 -2.41 4.68 -1.50
CA LYS A 53 -1.48 3.66 -1.99
C LYS A 53 -1.01 2.83 -0.82
N GLU A 54 -1.16 1.52 -0.93
CA GLU A 54 -0.73 0.56 0.06
C GLU A 54 0.54 -0.14 -0.40
N PHE A 55 1.42 -0.42 0.56
CA PHE A 55 2.61 -1.23 0.41
C PHE A 55 2.55 -2.37 1.43
N LEU A 56 2.68 -3.60 0.97
CA LEU A 56 2.63 -4.79 1.81
C LEU A 56 4.02 -5.30 2.18
N SER A 57 5.05 -4.79 1.51
CA SER A 57 6.44 -5.15 1.77
C SER A 57 7.41 -4.07 1.32
N GLY A 58 8.64 -4.13 1.85
CA GLY A 58 9.74 -3.29 1.39
C GLY A 58 10.09 -3.48 -0.10
N ARG A 59 9.75 -4.64 -0.70
CA ARG A 59 9.95 -4.89 -2.13
C ARG A 59 8.96 -4.10 -3.00
N GLU A 60 7.70 -4.04 -2.58
CA GLU A 60 6.68 -3.22 -3.26
C GLU A 60 6.94 -1.72 -3.06
N ALA A 61 7.57 -1.35 -1.95
CA ALA A 61 7.92 0.02 -1.60
C ALA A 61 9.09 0.62 -2.41
N HIS A 62 9.68 -0.10 -3.38
CA HIS A 62 10.87 0.33 -4.13
C HIS A 62 10.75 1.74 -4.76
N ASN A 63 9.54 2.14 -5.17
CA ASN A 63 9.27 3.45 -5.76
C ASN A 63 9.03 4.55 -4.73
N SER A 64 9.07 4.27 -3.43
CA SER A 64 8.89 5.25 -2.35
C SER A 64 10.04 5.20 -1.33
N PRO A 65 10.97 6.18 -1.36
CA PRO A 65 12.07 6.22 -0.41
C PRO A 65 11.61 6.31 1.04
N LEU A 66 10.48 6.98 1.29
CA LEU A 66 9.91 7.05 2.63
C LEU A 66 9.41 5.68 3.09
N ALA A 67 8.68 4.95 2.25
CA ALA A 67 8.18 3.62 2.60
C ALA A 67 9.34 2.64 2.83
N ILE A 68 10.40 2.69 2.00
CA ILE A 68 11.61 1.87 2.20
C ILE A 68 12.23 2.14 3.58
N LYS A 69 12.41 3.41 3.94
CA LYS A 69 12.96 3.79 5.26
C LYS A 69 12.07 3.27 6.39
N LEU A 70 10.76 3.43 6.28
CA LEU A 70 9.83 2.93 7.29
C LEU A 70 9.90 1.40 7.41
N PHE A 71 9.88 0.64 6.31
CA PHE A 71 10.04 -0.82 6.33
C PHE A 71 11.38 -1.32 6.87
N SER A 72 12.39 -0.46 7.02
CA SER A 72 13.63 -0.84 7.71
C SER A 72 13.46 -0.99 9.23
N ILE A 73 12.38 -0.45 9.79
CA ILE A 73 11.99 -0.66 11.19
C ILE A 73 11.42 -2.07 11.32
N ASP A 74 12.05 -2.90 12.15
CA ASP A 74 11.54 -4.25 12.40
C ASP A 74 10.20 -4.19 13.13
N GLY A 75 9.24 -4.95 12.62
CA GLY A 75 7.89 -4.99 13.16
C GLY A 75 6.84 -4.25 12.36
N ILE A 76 7.20 -3.49 11.33
CA ILE A 76 6.22 -2.92 10.40
C ILE A 76 5.74 -4.02 9.43
N ARG A 77 4.42 -4.19 9.33
CA ARG A 77 3.76 -5.16 8.45
C ARG A 77 3.32 -4.53 7.13
N SER A 78 2.67 -3.37 7.18
CA SER A 78 2.16 -2.68 6.00
C SER A 78 2.16 -1.17 6.22
N ILE A 79 2.17 -0.42 5.12
CA ILE A 79 2.12 1.04 5.12
C ILE A 79 1.12 1.48 4.06
N MET A 80 0.20 2.35 4.43
CA MET A 80 -0.71 3.01 3.49
C MET A 80 -0.52 4.51 3.53
N TYR A 81 -0.40 5.12 2.36
CA TYR A 81 -0.50 6.55 2.17
C TYR A 81 -1.93 6.90 1.77
N GLY A 82 -2.49 7.92 2.42
CA GLY A 82 -3.67 8.64 1.97
C GLY A 82 -3.30 10.04 1.48
N SER A 83 -4.31 10.89 1.26
CA SER A 83 -4.12 12.27 0.79
C SER A 83 -3.28 13.11 1.76
N ASN A 84 -3.54 13.00 3.06
CA ASN A 84 -2.89 13.78 4.12
C ASN A 84 -2.49 12.95 5.36
N PHE A 85 -2.47 11.63 5.24
CA PHE A 85 -2.14 10.72 6.33
C PHE A 85 -1.31 9.53 5.87
N ILE A 86 -0.62 8.91 6.82
CA ILE A 86 0.08 7.64 6.66
C ILE A 86 -0.45 6.69 7.72
N THR A 87 -1.07 5.59 7.31
CA THR A 87 -1.41 4.51 8.23
C THR A 87 -0.27 3.51 8.22
N ILE A 88 0.23 3.15 9.40
CA ILE A 88 1.24 2.10 9.56
C ILE A 88 0.59 0.98 10.34
N GLU A 89 0.74 -0.25 9.86
CA GLU A 89 0.35 -1.46 10.55
C GLU A 89 1.59 -2.16 11.09
N LYS A 90 1.57 -2.52 12.38
CA LYS A 90 2.63 -3.31 13.02
C LYS A 90 2.25 -4.79 13.08
N ARG A 91 3.24 -5.67 13.21
CA ARG A 91 3.02 -7.07 13.53
C ARG A 91 2.38 -7.23 14.92
N PRO A 92 1.66 -8.34 15.17
CA PRO A 92 1.19 -8.68 16.51
C PRO A 92 2.35 -8.74 17.51
N ASN A 93 2.06 -8.51 18.80
CA ASN A 93 3.01 -8.60 19.92
C ASN A 93 4.12 -7.52 20.00
N ILE A 94 4.10 -6.50 19.15
CA ILE A 94 5.00 -5.35 19.25
C ILE A 94 4.25 -4.16 19.84
N ASP A 95 4.89 -3.42 20.76
CA ASP A 95 4.29 -2.23 21.38
C ASP A 95 4.60 -0.96 20.56
N TRP A 96 3.59 -0.09 20.39
CA TRP A 96 3.75 1.18 19.67
C TRP A 96 4.78 2.12 20.30
N SER A 97 5.04 2.02 21.61
CA SER A 97 6.06 2.81 22.30
C SER A 97 7.49 2.57 21.79
N LEU A 98 7.76 1.38 21.23
CA LEU A 98 9.05 1.05 20.63
C LEU A 98 9.16 1.59 19.19
N LEU A 99 8.04 1.57 18.44
CA LEU A 99 8.03 1.95 17.04
C LEU A 99 7.88 3.46 16.83
N LYS A 100 7.08 4.14 17.66
CA LYS A 100 6.76 5.57 17.52
C LYS A 100 8.01 6.44 17.40
N PRO A 101 9.04 6.33 18.27
CA PRO A 101 10.22 7.20 18.17
C PRO A 101 10.93 7.10 16.82
N GLU A 102 11.12 5.90 16.29
CA GLU A 102 11.79 5.67 14.99
C GLU A 102 10.92 6.18 13.83
N ILE A 103 9.62 5.87 13.85
CA ILE A 103 8.67 6.35 12.84
C ILE A 103 8.67 7.88 12.79
N PHE A 104 8.55 8.56 13.94
CA PHE A 104 8.56 10.02 13.99
C PHE A 104 9.88 10.60 13.48
N SER A 105 11.01 9.98 13.81
CA SER A 105 12.32 10.40 13.30
C SER A 105 12.35 10.36 11.77
N ILE A 106 11.97 9.22 11.18
CA ILE A 106 12.00 9.02 9.72
C ILE A 106 11.03 9.97 9.02
N LEU A 107 9.79 10.08 9.50
CA LEU A 107 8.78 10.96 8.92
C LEU A 107 9.22 12.43 9.00
N THR A 108 9.71 12.87 10.16
CA THR A 108 10.13 14.26 10.36
C THR A 108 11.31 14.60 9.46
N GLU A 109 12.34 13.74 9.40
CA GLU A 109 13.50 13.93 8.53
C GLU A 109 13.07 14.01 7.07
N HIS A 110 12.31 13.02 6.58
CA HIS A 110 11.95 12.92 5.16
C HIS A 110 11.09 14.09 4.70
N LEU A 111 10.07 14.43 5.49
CA LEU A 111 9.09 15.48 5.15
C LEU A 111 9.67 16.89 5.32
N THR A 112 10.55 17.11 6.31
CA THR A 112 11.22 18.42 6.51
C THR A 112 12.23 18.69 5.40
N ASN A 113 12.95 17.66 4.94
CA ASN A 113 13.93 17.80 3.86
C ASN A 113 13.28 17.99 2.48
N GLY A 114 11.95 17.86 2.37
CA GLY A 114 11.25 17.95 1.10
C GLY A 114 11.65 16.85 0.11
N ALA A 115 12.12 15.71 0.62
CA ALA A 115 12.48 14.57 -0.21
C ALA A 115 11.22 14.03 -0.93
N PRO A 116 11.35 13.56 -2.17
CA PRO A 116 10.21 13.05 -2.92
C PRO A 116 9.58 11.85 -2.20
N ILE A 117 8.25 11.79 -2.19
CA ILE A 117 7.49 10.63 -1.66
C ILE A 117 7.59 9.46 -2.64
N PHE A 118 7.66 9.75 -3.94
CA PHE A 118 7.80 8.78 -5.02
C PHE A 118 8.98 9.12 -5.93
N ILE A 119 9.70 8.10 -6.36
CA ILE A 119 10.64 8.19 -7.48
C ILE A 119 9.89 7.73 -8.73
N GLU A 120 9.85 8.58 -9.76
CA GLU A 120 9.30 8.19 -11.06
C GLU A 120 10.23 7.14 -11.69
N GLU A 121 9.70 5.95 -11.99
CA GLU A 121 10.43 4.96 -12.79
C GLU A 121 10.14 5.19 -14.27
N GLU A 122 11.19 5.42 -15.08
CA GLU A 122 11.09 5.37 -16.53
C GLU A 122 10.85 3.91 -16.96
N GLY A 123 9.57 3.52 -17.03
CA GLY A 123 9.14 2.20 -17.54
C GLY A 123 8.39 1.30 -16.55
N GLY A 124 8.06 1.79 -15.35
CA GLY A 124 7.19 1.08 -14.41
C GLY A 124 5.75 1.04 -14.90
N ASP A 125 5.07 -0.09 -14.70
CA ASP A 125 3.65 -0.29 -15.05
C ASP A 125 2.81 0.92 -14.62
N LYS A 126 2.09 1.51 -15.57
CA LYS A 126 1.11 2.58 -15.32
C LYS A 126 -0.10 2.10 -14.49
N ASP A 127 -0.13 0.82 -14.13
CA ASP A 127 -1.26 0.09 -13.54
C ASP A 127 -1.36 0.14 -12.01
N THR A 128 -0.86 1.19 -11.36
CA THR A 128 -1.18 1.40 -9.93
C THR A 128 -1.60 2.83 -9.60
N MET A 129 -2.02 3.58 -10.64
CA MET A 129 -2.63 4.91 -10.53
C MET A 129 -3.87 5.04 -11.42
N SER A 130 -4.53 3.92 -11.78
CA SER A 130 -5.95 4.00 -12.12
C SER A 130 -6.70 4.27 -10.84
N SER A 131 -7.47 5.35 -10.77
CA SER A 131 -8.58 5.36 -9.83
C SER A 131 -9.52 4.25 -10.27
N ASP A 132 -9.53 3.12 -9.57
CA ASP A 132 -10.36 1.94 -9.90
C ASP A 132 -11.87 2.21 -9.79
N LEU A 133 -12.21 3.42 -9.31
CA LEU A 133 -13.56 3.97 -9.26
C LEU A 133 -13.84 4.99 -10.38
N THR A 134 -12.90 5.19 -11.31
CA THR A 134 -13.20 5.92 -12.54
C THR A 134 -14.32 5.17 -13.24
N ILE A 135 -15.40 5.90 -13.51
CA ILE A 135 -16.49 5.42 -14.32
C ILE A 135 -16.00 5.44 -15.77
N ASN A 136 -15.92 4.26 -16.38
CA ASN A 136 -15.56 4.10 -17.79
C ASN A 136 -16.84 4.07 -18.63
N GLU A 137 -16.73 4.43 -19.92
CA GLU A 137 -17.87 4.39 -20.84
C GLU A 137 -18.41 2.96 -21.09
N GLU A 138 -17.63 1.94 -20.75
CA GLU A 138 -17.99 0.53 -20.86
C GLU A 138 -18.58 -0.06 -19.57
N ASP A 139 -18.57 0.68 -18.47
CA ASP A 139 -19.17 0.21 -17.22
C ASP A 139 -20.69 0.16 -17.35
N ASP A 140 -21.30 -0.95 -16.92
CA ASP A 140 -22.75 -1.03 -16.77
C ASP A 140 -23.26 0.06 -15.81
N GLU A 141 -24.50 0.51 -15.98
CA GLU A 141 -25.11 1.55 -15.13
C GLU A 141 -25.04 1.17 -13.64
N VAL A 142 -25.27 -0.10 -13.31
CA VAL A 142 -25.16 -0.64 -11.95
C VAL A 142 -23.75 -0.53 -11.40
N VAL A 143 -22.73 -0.86 -12.20
CA VAL A 143 -21.31 -0.75 -11.80
C VAL A 143 -20.95 0.71 -11.54
N SER A 144 -21.42 1.62 -12.40
CA SER A 144 -21.21 3.06 -12.25
C SER A 144 -21.82 3.58 -10.94
N MET A 145 -23.04 3.18 -10.61
CA MET A 145 -23.70 3.52 -9.34
C MET A 145 -22.95 2.96 -8.13
N ILE A 146 -22.49 1.70 -8.19
CA ILE A 146 -21.70 1.07 -7.11
C ILE A 146 -20.43 1.88 -6.87
N LYS A 147 -19.67 2.19 -7.95
CA LYS A 147 -18.43 2.96 -7.87
C LYS A 147 -18.67 4.36 -7.30
N GLU A 148 -19.73 5.03 -7.71
CA GLU A 148 -20.09 6.36 -7.21
C GLU A 148 -20.42 6.34 -5.70
N LEU A 149 -21.23 5.39 -5.24
CA LEU A 149 -21.56 5.27 -3.81
C LEU A 149 -20.33 4.94 -2.97
N ILE A 150 -19.49 4.03 -3.45
CA ILE A 150 -18.22 3.70 -2.81
C ILE A 150 -17.37 4.97 -2.67
N PHE A 151 -17.20 5.72 -3.74
CA PHE A 151 -16.36 6.92 -3.76
C PHE A 151 -16.91 8.04 -2.87
N THR A 152 -18.21 8.31 -2.93
CA THR A 152 -18.82 9.48 -2.31
C THR A 152 -19.19 9.29 -0.84
N ARG A 153 -19.46 8.05 -0.40
CA ARG A 153 -19.96 7.78 0.96
C ARG A 153 -19.12 6.79 1.75
N ILE A 154 -18.66 5.72 1.11
CA ILE A 154 -18.01 4.61 1.83
C ILE A 154 -16.53 4.93 2.08
N LYS A 155 -15.78 5.32 1.03
CA LYS A 155 -14.35 5.65 1.14
C LYS A 155 -14.05 6.74 2.17
N PRO A 156 -14.80 7.86 2.26
CA PRO A 156 -14.52 8.88 3.28
C PRO A 156 -14.53 8.32 4.70
N ALA A 157 -15.54 7.52 5.04
CA ALA A 157 -15.65 6.92 6.37
C ALA A 157 -14.51 5.92 6.66
N ILE A 158 -14.15 5.09 5.67
CA ILE A 158 -13.08 4.09 5.82
C ILE A 158 -11.70 4.74 5.91
N GLN A 159 -11.47 5.82 5.15
CA GLN A 159 -10.22 6.57 5.19
C GLN A 159 -10.05 7.34 6.50
N ASP A 160 -11.15 7.79 7.12
CA ASP A 160 -11.11 8.35 8.47
C ASP A 160 -10.55 7.33 9.48
N ASP A 161 -10.98 6.06 9.36
CA ASP A 161 -10.47 4.92 10.13
C ASP A 161 -9.08 4.42 9.66
N GLY A 162 -8.46 5.06 8.68
CA GLY A 162 -7.11 4.77 8.21
C GLY A 162 -7.00 3.57 7.28
N GLY A 163 -8.10 3.08 6.73
CA GLY A 163 -8.13 2.06 5.67
C GLY A 163 -8.46 2.64 4.30
N ASP A 164 -8.66 1.74 3.33
CA ASP A 164 -9.32 2.07 2.07
C ASP A 164 -10.00 0.82 1.50
N ILE A 165 -10.81 1.03 0.46
CA ILE A 165 -11.40 -0.06 -0.32
C ILE A 165 -11.16 0.13 -1.81
N GLU A 166 -10.98 -1.00 -2.48
CA GLU A 166 -10.87 -1.13 -3.93
C GLU A 166 -12.06 -1.96 -4.44
N PHE A 167 -12.74 -1.44 -5.47
CA PHE A 167 -13.75 -2.20 -6.18
C PHE A 167 -13.07 -3.14 -7.17
N VAL A 168 -13.37 -4.43 -7.10
CA VAL A 168 -12.75 -5.43 -7.98
C VAL A 168 -13.68 -5.79 -9.14
N LYS A 169 -14.90 -6.22 -8.82
CA LYS A 169 -15.91 -6.55 -9.83
C LYS A 169 -17.31 -6.60 -9.23
N PHE A 170 -18.31 -6.56 -10.10
CA PHE A 170 -19.69 -6.91 -9.79
C PHE A 170 -20.10 -8.11 -10.64
N ASP A 171 -20.67 -9.12 -9.99
CA ASP A 171 -21.27 -10.28 -10.66
C ASP A 171 -22.78 -10.05 -10.75
N SER A 172 -23.27 -9.76 -11.95
CA SER A 172 -24.68 -9.43 -12.20
C SER A 172 -25.60 -10.65 -12.14
N ASP A 173 -25.08 -11.87 -12.33
CA ASP A 173 -25.88 -13.09 -12.24
C ASP A 173 -26.22 -13.42 -10.78
N SER A 174 -25.27 -13.16 -9.86
CA SER A 174 -25.46 -13.40 -8.42
C SER A 174 -25.78 -12.15 -7.60
N GLY A 175 -25.72 -10.96 -8.19
CA GLY A 175 -25.84 -9.68 -7.50
C GLY A 175 -24.70 -9.43 -6.50
N THR A 176 -23.51 -10.02 -6.69
CA THR A 176 -22.42 -9.96 -5.70
C THR A 176 -21.35 -8.93 -6.07
N VAL A 177 -21.09 -7.99 -5.15
CA VAL A 177 -20.01 -7.01 -5.27
C VAL A 177 -18.75 -7.54 -4.59
N PHE A 178 -17.66 -7.64 -5.34
CA PHE A 178 -16.36 -8.07 -4.82
C PHE A 178 -15.49 -6.85 -4.56
N LEU A 179 -15.01 -6.72 -3.32
CA LEU A 179 -14.17 -5.61 -2.86
C LEU A 179 -12.87 -6.13 -2.29
N LYS A 180 -11.82 -5.32 -2.33
CA LYS A 180 -10.56 -5.56 -1.63
C LYS A 180 -10.37 -4.52 -0.53
N LEU A 181 -10.18 -4.98 0.69
CA LEU A 181 -9.92 -4.12 1.85
C LEU A 181 -8.43 -3.81 1.95
N LYS A 182 -8.08 -2.56 2.24
CA LYS A 182 -6.70 -2.07 2.35
C LYS A 182 -6.46 -1.37 3.69
N GLY A 183 -5.21 -1.27 4.09
CA GLY A 183 -4.75 -0.52 5.26
C GLY A 183 -5.29 -1.12 6.56
N ALA A 184 -5.73 -0.25 7.48
CA ALA A 184 -6.24 -0.69 8.79
C ALA A 184 -7.39 -1.71 8.70
N CYS A 185 -8.19 -1.67 7.63
CA CYS A 185 -9.34 -2.56 7.44
C CYS A 185 -8.99 -3.97 6.99
N ARG A 186 -7.75 -4.20 6.52
CA ARG A 186 -7.35 -5.48 5.93
C ARG A 186 -7.25 -6.61 6.95
N THR A 187 -6.83 -6.30 8.18
CA THR A 187 -6.37 -7.30 9.16
C THR A 187 -7.16 -7.25 10.46
N CYS A 188 -8.28 -6.53 10.44
CA CYS A 188 -9.13 -6.37 11.61
C CYS A 188 -10.25 -7.41 11.59
N ASP A 189 -10.03 -8.57 12.21
CA ASP A 189 -10.99 -9.69 12.19
C ASP A 189 -12.36 -9.34 12.81
N SER A 190 -12.37 -8.50 13.85
CA SER A 190 -13.61 -8.05 14.49
C SER A 190 -14.35 -7.01 13.66
N SER A 191 -13.62 -6.15 12.97
CA SER A 191 -14.20 -5.08 12.16
C SER A 191 -14.48 -5.50 10.72
N SER A 192 -13.87 -6.56 10.18
CA SER A 192 -14.06 -7.00 8.79
C SER A 192 -15.51 -7.41 8.54
N ILE A 193 -16.11 -8.20 9.43
CA ILE A 193 -17.53 -8.61 9.33
C ILE A 193 -18.46 -7.40 9.48
N THR A 194 -18.21 -6.54 10.47
CA THR A 194 -19.07 -5.37 10.73
C THR A 194 -19.01 -4.37 9.58
N LEU A 195 -17.81 -4.12 9.06
CA LEU A 195 -17.57 -3.24 7.92
C LEU A 195 -18.20 -3.82 6.66
N LYS A 196 -17.99 -5.11 6.36
CA LYS A 196 -18.66 -5.82 5.26
C LYS A 196 -20.17 -5.62 5.32
N ASN A 197 -20.78 -5.91 6.47
CA ASN A 197 -22.23 -5.79 6.65
C ASN A 197 -22.71 -4.35 6.49
N GLY A 198 -21.94 -3.36 6.96
CA GLY A 198 -22.24 -1.94 6.77
C GLY A 198 -22.21 -1.51 5.31
N ILE A 199 -21.17 -1.93 4.57
CA ILE A 199 -21.03 -1.68 3.13
C ILE A 199 -22.18 -2.34 2.36
N GLU A 200 -22.44 -3.62 2.63
CA GLU A 200 -23.51 -4.38 1.99
C GLU A 200 -24.88 -3.74 2.22
N SER A 201 -25.17 -3.35 3.46
CA SER A 201 -26.45 -2.71 3.81
C SER A 201 -26.62 -1.38 3.08
N MET A 202 -25.54 -0.61 2.93
CA MET A 202 -25.58 0.66 2.20
C MET A 202 -25.80 0.44 0.71
N LEU A 203 -25.08 -0.49 0.08
CA LEU A 203 -25.22 -0.77 -1.35
C LEU A 203 -26.62 -1.30 -1.67
N LYS A 204 -27.12 -2.29 -0.90
CA LYS A 204 -28.49 -2.83 -1.01
C LYS A 204 -29.57 -1.76 -0.91
N TYR A 205 -29.35 -0.76 -0.06
CA TYR A 205 -30.34 0.30 0.14
C TYR A 205 -30.49 1.21 -1.08
N TYR A 206 -29.41 1.42 -1.84
CA TYR A 206 -29.38 2.34 -2.98
C TYR A 206 -29.45 1.63 -4.34
N ILE A 207 -29.11 0.34 -4.41
CA ILE A 207 -28.97 -0.43 -5.66
C ILE A 207 -29.66 -1.78 -5.45
N GLU A 208 -30.80 -1.98 -6.10
CA GLU A 208 -31.66 -3.15 -5.91
C GLU A 208 -31.06 -4.45 -6.46
N GLU A 209 -30.13 -4.33 -7.42
CA GLU A 209 -29.43 -5.46 -8.04
C GLU A 209 -28.31 -6.02 -7.15
N VAL A 210 -27.91 -5.30 -6.09
CA VAL A 210 -26.88 -5.77 -5.16
C VAL A 210 -27.53 -6.66 -4.11
N GLU A 211 -27.12 -7.93 -4.08
CA GLU A 211 -27.61 -8.95 -3.16
C GLU A 211 -26.58 -9.34 -2.11
N ASN A 212 -25.27 -9.23 -2.39
CA ASN A 212 -24.22 -9.55 -1.42
C ASN A 212 -22.97 -8.70 -1.67
N VAL A 213 -22.14 -8.54 -0.65
CA VAL A 213 -20.76 -8.05 -0.79
C VAL A 213 -19.83 -9.16 -0.33
N GLU A 214 -18.70 -9.37 -1.00
CA GLU A 214 -17.66 -10.29 -0.52
C GLU A 214 -16.27 -9.65 -0.60
N PRO A 215 -15.48 -9.71 0.49
CA PRO A 215 -14.09 -9.29 0.44
C PRO A 215 -13.24 -10.34 -0.28
N LEU A 216 -12.34 -9.90 -1.15
CA LEU A 216 -11.26 -10.72 -1.67
C LEU A 216 -10.04 -10.57 -0.75
N GLU A 217 -9.59 -11.69 -0.22
CA GLU A 217 -8.31 -11.77 0.49
C GLU A 217 -7.20 -11.98 -0.53
N ASP A 218 -6.13 -11.19 -0.42
CA ASP A 218 -4.89 -11.56 -1.07
C ASP A 218 -4.32 -12.77 -0.32
N GLU A 219 -3.95 -13.84 -1.03
CA GLU A 219 -3.12 -14.89 -0.44
C GLU A 219 -1.82 -14.24 0.05
N LEU A 220 -1.79 -13.89 1.34
CA LEU A 220 -0.58 -13.40 1.98
C LEU A 220 0.41 -14.55 1.91
N ILE A 221 1.46 -14.37 1.11
CA ILE A 221 2.65 -15.20 1.23
C ILE A 221 3.21 -14.91 2.62
N GLU A 222 2.78 -15.70 3.60
CA GLU A 222 3.46 -15.83 4.88
C GLU A 222 4.85 -16.37 4.59
N GLY A 223 5.77 -15.46 4.30
CA GLY A 223 7.20 -15.70 4.37
C GLY A 223 7.62 -15.84 5.83
N GLU A 224 7.01 -16.75 6.58
CA GLU A 224 7.69 -17.34 7.73
C GLU A 224 8.86 -18.15 7.18
N GLN A 225 10.05 -17.71 7.57
CA GLN A 225 11.25 -18.52 7.52
C GLN A 225 11.01 -19.75 8.39
N THR A 226 10.46 -20.82 7.81
CA THR A 226 10.84 -22.14 8.29
C THR A 226 12.32 -22.30 7.96
N PRO A 227 13.19 -22.60 8.94
CA PRO A 227 14.55 -22.95 8.60
C PRO A 227 14.44 -24.22 7.77
N VAL A 228 14.69 -24.10 6.46
CA VAL A 228 14.95 -25.24 5.60
C VAL A 228 16.09 -25.98 6.29
N GLN A 229 15.75 -27.07 6.97
CA GLN A 229 16.71 -28.08 7.37
C GLN A 229 17.29 -28.61 6.06
N THR A 230 18.33 -27.94 5.59
CA THR A 230 19.19 -28.46 4.55
C THR A 230 19.85 -29.67 5.18
N ASN A 231 19.27 -30.83 4.93
CA ASN A 231 19.94 -32.11 5.08
C ASN A 231 21.15 -32.09 4.13
N PHE A 232 22.24 -31.49 4.58
CA PHE A 232 23.55 -31.75 4.03
C PHE A 232 23.85 -33.21 4.33
N LYS A 233 23.57 -34.09 3.36
CA LYS A 233 24.20 -35.40 3.31
C LYS A 233 25.69 -35.12 3.10
N GLU A 234 26.49 -35.28 4.16
CA GLU A 234 27.94 -35.35 4.05
C GLU A 234 28.29 -36.39 2.97
N ALA A 235 28.80 -35.90 1.83
CA ALA A 235 29.45 -36.76 0.87
C ALA A 235 30.73 -37.29 1.53
N ARG A 236 30.66 -38.52 2.05
CA ARG A 236 31.80 -39.23 2.62
C ARG A 236 32.77 -39.57 1.49
N LEU A 237 33.66 -38.63 1.17
CA LEU A 237 34.77 -38.84 0.26
C LEU A 237 35.69 -39.91 0.89
N LYS A 238 35.71 -41.11 0.30
CA LYS A 238 36.71 -42.12 0.63
C LYS A 238 38.06 -41.64 0.07
N PRO A 239 39.11 -41.49 0.88
CA PRO A 239 40.44 -41.24 0.34
C PRO A 239 40.88 -42.48 -0.45
N VAL A 240 41.14 -42.29 -1.75
CA VAL A 240 41.81 -43.30 -2.57
C VAL A 240 43.28 -43.26 -2.18
N ALA A 241 43.79 -44.37 -1.65
CA ALA A 241 45.21 -44.54 -1.38
C ALA A 241 45.99 -44.40 -2.70
N ARG A 242 47.07 -43.62 -2.70
CA ARG A 242 48.03 -43.63 -3.80
C ARG A 242 48.71 -45.00 -3.79
N GLU A 243 48.62 -45.74 -4.89
CA GLU A 243 49.47 -46.89 -5.11
C GLU A 243 50.93 -46.41 -5.25
N ASP A 244 51.82 -47.10 -4.54
CA ASP A 244 53.25 -46.85 -4.48
C ASP A 244 53.91 -47.19 -5.83
N ASP A 245 53.89 -46.26 -6.79
CA ASP A 245 54.80 -46.32 -7.93
C ASP A 245 56.16 -45.75 -7.51
N ALA A 246 57.07 -46.65 -7.14
CA ALA A 246 58.48 -46.35 -6.93
C ALA A 246 59.10 -45.75 -8.21
N PRO A 247 59.94 -44.71 -8.11
CA PRO A 247 60.56 -44.11 -9.29
C PRO A 247 61.63 -45.06 -9.88
N PRO A 248 61.77 -45.12 -11.21
CA PRO A 248 62.79 -45.94 -11.83
C PRO A 248 64.18 -45.39 -11.48
N THR A 249 65.05 -46.28 -11.03
CA THR A 249 66.47 -45.97 -10.77
C THR A 249 67.23 -45.94 -12.10
N LEU A 250 68.16 -44.98 -12.23
CA LEU A 250 69.04 -44.76 -13.38
C LEU A 250 69.93 -45.96 -13.73
#